data_AF-A0A3M1I689-F1
#
_entry.id   AF-A0A3M1I689-F1
#
_cell.length_a   1.000
_cell.length_b   1.000
_cell.length_c   1.000
_cell.angle_alpha   90.00
_cell.angle_beta   90.00
_cell.angle_gamma   90.00
#
_symmetry.space_group_name_H-M   'P 1'
#
loop_
_entity.id
_entity.type
_entity.pdbx_description
1 polymer ?
#
loop_
_entity_poly.entity_id
_entity_poly.type
_entity_poly.pdbx_seq_one_letter_code
_entity_poly.pdbx_strand_id
1 'polypeptide(L)'
;MPFMIGIRPYGHSSLIIQQDVQFEDGEFKQGDRIVSVAGKSISSIADLRKVLNEHIGEKVPVTALRHGSEKLTFHKTVEKKELLLLKNIYDIQTKQTIDKMEIGAWDKQKIQKIYIDGNNYSTWDDLKKAIQKHLKEKGEKLSFRIGAVEVQAKIQIEKRGMLGILLSEGLQAEKANLPSDLISSFSRTWNQAIFTTKSTLVGLYRIIEGKISFQKNISGPVKIAAIAAESVKHGWDYYWFLLAQITIVLGIMNILPIPVLDGGHILFYTIEAVYKPVPLKTMMSITRIFMLVLITFGLYVIFQDIADVFFR
;
A
#
# COMPACT_ATOMS: atom_id res chain seq x y z
N MET A 1 -3.89 -7.93 -5.97
CA MET A 1 -4.35 -7.13 -4.80
C MET A 1 -4.19 -5.65 -5.13
N PRO A 2 -5.16 -4.77 -4.82
CA PRO A 2 -5.01 -3.33 -5.02
C PRO A 2 -3.96 -2.79 -4.03
N PHE A 3 -3.21 -1.78 -4.49
CA PHE A 3 -2.06 -1.22 -3.80
C PHE A 3 -2.50 -0.48 -2.53
N MET A 4 -2.02 -0.90 -1.35
CA MET A 4 -1.99 -0.01 -0.20
C MET A 4 -0.74 0.87 -0.31
N ILE A 5 -0.95 2.18 -0.41
CA ILE A 5 0.10 3.18 -0.19
C ILE A 5 0.38 3.19 1.32
N GLY A 6 1.33 2.37 1.75
CA GLY A 6 1.81 2.35 3.14
C GLY A 6 3.16 3.05 3.23
N ILE A 7 3.20 4.21 3.89
CA ILE A 7 4.43 4.76 4.46
C ILE A 7 4.61 4.18 5.87
N ARG A 8 5.87 3.90 6.20
CA ARG A 8 6.38 3.33 7.46
C ARG A 8 6.01 4.17 8.70
N PRO A 9 5.46 3.55 9.76
CA PRO A 9 5.61 4.01 11.14
C PRO A 9 6.91 3.43 11.75
N TYR A 10 7.65 4.24 12.50
CA TYR A 10 8.91 3.86 13.15
C TYR A 10 8.66 3.17 14.51
N GLY A 11 9.31 2.02 14.73
CA GLY A 11 9.39 1.23 15.97
C GLY A 11 10.28 -0.01 15.75
N HIS A 12 10.64 -0.78 16.79
CA HIS A 12 11.35 -2.06 16.62
C HIS A 12 10.48 -3.04 15.83
N SER A 13 10.72 -3.17 14.53
CA SER A 13 9.93 -4.02 13.65
C SER A 13 10.08 -5.49 14.02
N SER A 14 8.99 -6.12 14.43
CA SER A 14 8.93 -7.59 14.47
C SER A 14 8.57 -8.10 13.09
N LEU A 15 9.38 -9.00 12.54
CA LEU A 15 9.09 -9.64 11.26
C LEU A 15 8.15 -10.82 11.46
N ILE A 16 6.87 -10.63 11.14
CA ILE A 16 5.82 -11.63 11.35
C ILE A 16 5.51 -12.33 10.03
N ILE A 17 5.58 -13.65 10.05
CA ILE A 17 5.24 -14.52 8.91
C ILE A 17 3.76 -14.40 8.59
N GLN A 18 3.44 -14.05 7.34
CA GLN A 18 2.07 -13.74 6.89
C GLN A 18 1.32 -14.96 6.33
N GLN A 19 2.03 -16.04 6.04
CA GLN A 19 1.49 -17.26 5.46
C GLN A 19 2.34 -18.43 5.93
N ASP A 20 1.77 -19.62 5.96
CA ASP A 20 2.54 -20.82 6.28
C ASP A 20 3.66 -21.02 5.24
N VAL A 21 4.86 -21.30 5.73
CA VAL A 21 6.06 -21.48 4.89
C VAL A 21 6.76 -22.77 5.25
N GLN A 22 6.82 -23.66 4.28
CA GLN A 22 7.58 -24.89 4.35
C GLN A 22 9.09 -24.61 4.21
N PHE A 23 9.84 -25.23 5.11
CA PHE A 23 11.29 -25.31 5.16
C PHE A 23 11.70 -26.78 5.01
N GLU A 24 12.98 -27.04 4.79
CA GLU A 24 13.46 -28.41 4.55
C GLU A 24 13.25 -29.31 5.78
N ASP A 25 13.39 -28.74 6.98
CA ASP A 25 13.40 -29.47 8.25
C ASP A 25 12.17 -29.13 9.13
N GLY A 26 11.14 -28.47 8.56
CA GLY A 26 9.92 -28.10 9.29
C GLY A 26 9.10 -27.00 8.63
N GLU A 27 8.13 -26.46 9.36
CA GLU A 27 7.21 -25.44 8.86
C GLU A 27 7.07 -24.28 9.84
N PHE A 28 7.22 -23.06 9.32
CA PHE A 28 6.76 -21.88 10.02
C PHE A 28 5.30 -21.61 9.68
N LYS A 29 4.53 -21.22 10.69
CA LYS A 29 3.12 -20.89 10.55
C LYS A 29 2.93 -19.38 10.49
N GLN A 30 1.80 -18.97 9.93
CA GLN A 30 1.33 -17.60 10.02
C GLN A 30 1.34 -17.13 11.50
N GLY A 31 1.93 -15.96 11.75
CA GLY A 31 2.08 -15.40 13.09
C GLY A 31 3.44 -15.68 13.74
N ASP A 32 4.25 -16.62 13.22
CA ASP A 32 5.60 -16.85 13.73
C ASP A 32 6.49 -15.61 13.50
N ARG A 33 7.30 -15.25 14.50
CA ARG A 33 8.12 -14.02 14.49
C ARG A 33 9.58 -14.31 14.25
N ILE A 34 10.13 -13.91 13.11
CA ILE A 34 11.56 -14.09 12.83
C ILE A 34 12.39 -13.21 13.77
N VAL A 35 13.40 -13.82 14.40
CA VAL A 35 14.32 -13.16 15.33
C VAL A 35 15.77 -13.18 14.86
N SER A 36 16.17 -14.23 14.14
CA SER A 36 17.52 -14.32 13.58
C SER A 36 17.58 -15.13 12.30
N VAL A 37 18.51 -14.77 11.41
CA VAL A 37 18.81 -15.49 10.18
C VAL A 37 20.34 -15.57 10.05
N ALA A 38 20.87 -16.75 9.73
CA ALA A 38 22.31 -17.01 9.66
C ALA A 38 23.06 -16.58 10.95
N GLY A 39 22.43 -16.78 12.12
CA GLY A 39 22.99 -16.38 13.42
C GLY A 39 22.99 -14.87 13.69
N LYS A 40 22.61 -14.03 12.73
CA LYS A 40 22.48 -12.58 12.92
C LYS A 40 21.07 -12.22 13.39
N SER A 41 20.97 -11.39 14.41
CA SER A 41 19.67 -10.88 14.87
C SER A 41 19.08 -9.98 13.79
N ILE A 42 17.79 -10.21 13.49
CA ILE A 42 17.07 -9.47 12.46
C ILE A 42 15.99 -8.63 13.13
N SER A 43 16.12 -7.31 13.00
CA SER A 43 15.18 -6.36 13.58
C SER A 43 14.37 -5.59 12.54
N SER A 44 14.69 -5.74 11.25
CA SER A 44 14.01 -5.05 10.15
C SER A 44 14.11 -5.84 8.84
N ILE A 45 13.25 -5.53 7.86
CA ILE A 45 13.37 -6.07 6.49
C ILE A 45 14.70 -5.67 5.86
N ALA A 46 15.26 -4.51 6.24
CA ALA A 46 16.55 -4.05 5.74
C ALA A 46 17.70 -4.93 6.25
N ASP A 47 17.70 -5.28 7.53
CA ASP A 47 18.68 -6.20 8.13
C ASP A 47 18.57 -7.57 7.49
N LEU A 48 17.34 -8.09 7.38
CA LEU A 48 17.07 -9.37 6.73
C LEU A 48 17.64 -9.38 5.32
N ARG A 49 17.33 -8.35 4.53
CA ARG A 49 17.80 -8.22 3.15
C ARG A 49 19.33 -8.20 3.07
N LYS A 50 20.00 -7.50 3.99
CA LYS A 50 21.46 -7.45 4.03
C LYS A 50 22.03 -8.85 4.26
N VAL A 51 21.51 -9.57 5.27
CA VAL A 51 21.96 -10.92 5.61
C VAL A 51 21.70 -11.92 4.48
N LEU A 52 20.51 -11.88 3.86
CA LEU A 52 20.19 -12.77 2.74
C LEU A 52 21.04 -12.50 1.51
N ASN A 53 21.39 -11.24 1.24
CA ASN A 53 22.28 -10.91 0.13
C ASN A 53 23.72 -11.37 0.35
N GLU A 54 24.17 -11.47 1.60
CA GLU A 54 25.49 -12.00 1.95
C GLU A 54 25.57 -13.53 1.80
N HIS A 55 24.45 -14.25 1.94
CA HIS A 55 24.41 -15.72 1.97
C HIS A 55 23.66 -16.32 0.77
N ILE A 56 23.71 -15.67 -0.41
CA ILE A 56 23.00 -16.14 -1.61
C ILE A 56 23.54 -17.50 -2.06
N GLY A 57 22.67 -18.50 -2.16
CA GLY A 57 23.02 -19.87 -2.52
C GLY A 57 23.44 -20.75 -1.34
N GLU A 58 23.51 -20.20 -0.13
CA GLU A 58 23.85 -20.94 1.07
C GLU A 58 22.59 -21.41 1.81
N LYS A 59 22.70 -22.54 2.51
CA LYS A 59 21.68 -23.05 3.41
C LYS A 59 21.82 -22.35 4.76
N VAL A 60 20.86 -21.49 5.10
CA VAL A 60 20.93 -20.67 6.32
C VAL A 60 19.93 -21.13 7.37
N PRO A 61 20.30 -21.12 8.67
CA PRO A 61 19.35 -21.30 9.74
C PRO A 61 18.49 -20.03 9.88
N VAL A 62 17.18 -20.22 9.95
CA VAL A 62 16.19 -19.19 10.24
C VAL A 62 15.54 -19.53 11.56
N THR A 63 15.57 -18.59 12.49
CA THR A 63 14.97 -18.77 13.81
C THR A 63 13.79 -17.84 13.97
N ALA A 64 12.66 -18.38 14.41
CA ALA A 64 11.47 -17.63 14.76
C ALA A 64 10.96 -17.97 16.16
N LEU A 65 10.13 -17.09 16.73
CA LEU A 65 9.37 -17.31 17.94
C LEU A 65 7.92 -17.60 17.59
N ARG A 66 7.43 -18.75 18.05
CA ARG A 66 6.02 -19.13 18.00
C ARG A 66 5.36 -18.84 19.35
N HIS A 67 4.18 -18.24 19.33
CA HIS A 67 3.46 -17.78 20.53
C HIS A 67 4.34 -16.95 21.50
N GLY A 68 5.29 -16.18 20.96
CA GLY A 68 6.17 -15.27 21.71
C GLY A 68 7.28 -15.91 22.55
N SER A 69 7.31 -17.24 22.69
CA SER A 69 8.20 -17.92 23.64
C SER A 69 8.92 -19.14 23.07
N GLU A 70 8.25 -19.89 22.19
CA GLU A 70 8.79 -21.13 21.61
C GLU A 70 9.76 -20.79 20.48
N LYS A 71 11.03 -21.17 20.64
CA LYS A 71 12.07 -20.90 19.65
C LYS A 71 12.15 -22.05 18.64
N LEU A 72 11.78 -21.76 17.39
CA LEU A 72 11.85 -22.68 16.27
C LEU A 72 13.02 -22.29 15.38
N THR A 73 13.82 -23.27 14.94
CA THR A 73 14.89 -23.03 13.98
C THR A 73 14.79 -24.04 12.84
N PHE A 74 14.65 -23.54 11.62
CA PHE A 74 14.57 -24.35 10.41
C PHE A 74 15.56 -23.84 9.38
N HIS A 75 15.99 -24.71 8.47
CA HIS A 75 16.96 -24.35 7.44
C HIS A 75 16.31 -24.23 6.08
N LYS A 76 16.79 -23.26 5.30
CA LYS A 76 16.38 -23.08 3.91
C LYS A 76 17.49 -22.44 3.11
N THR A 77 17.60 -22.86 1.87
CA THR A 77 18.55 -22.29 0.92
C THR A 77 18.09 -20.90 0.48
N VAL A 78 19.00 -19.92 0.53
CA VAL A 78 18.72 -18.56 0.04
C VAL A 78 18.73 -18.58 -1.48
N GLU A 79 17.55 -18.43 -2.09
CA GLU A 79 17.42 -18.40 -3.53
C GLU A 79 17.83 -17.04 -4.09
N LYS A 80 18.58 -17.08 -5.20
CA LYS A 80 18.90 -15.90 -5.99
C LYS A 80 17.71 -15.58 -6.90
N LYS A 81 17.02 -14.47 -6.61
CA LYS A 81 15.97 -13.95 -7.49
C LYS A 81 16.40 -12.63 -8.11
N GLU A 82 15.91 -12.38 -9.31
CA GLU A 82 16.12 -11.11 -10.00
C GLU A 82 14.92 -10.19 -9.80
N LEU A 83 15.19 -8.89 -9.79
CA LEU A 83 14.17 -7.86 -9.76
C LEU A 83 14.59 -6.68 -10.63
N LEU A 84 13.59 -5.96 -11.12
CA LEU A 84 13.74 -4.70 -11.82
C LEU A 84 13.58 -3.58 -10.81
N LEU A 85 14.61 -2.77 -10.68
CA LEU A 85 14.61 -1.56 -9.88
C LEU A 85 14.42 -0.36 -10.81
N LEU A 86 13.35 0.38 -10.56
CA LEU A 86 13.01 1.63 -11.24
C LEU A 86 13.39 2.76 -10.30
N LYS A 87 14.27 3.67 -10.72
CA LYS A 87 14.69 4.86 -9.96
C LYS A 87 14.25 6.13 -10.69
N ASN A 88 13.97 7.19 -9.94
CA ASN A 88 13.57 8.50 -10.47
C ASN A 88 12.42 8.38 -11.48
N ILE A 89 11.35 7.72 -11.06
CA ILE A 89 10.19 7.47 -11.90
C ILE A 89 9.45 8.78 -12.08
N TYR A 90 9.57 9.37 -13.25
CA TYR A 90 8.89 10.58 -13.64
C TYR A 90 7.60 10.22 -14.36
N ASP A 91 6.47 10.56 -13.77
CA ASP A 91 5.17 10.46 -14.41
C ASP A 91 5.00 11.64 -15.38
N ILE A 92 4.90 11.31 -16.67
CA ILE A 92 4.83 12.30 -17.76
C ILE A 92 3.54 13.11 -17.67
N GLN A 93 2.45 12.49 -17.21
CA GLN A 93 1.12 13.09 -17.17
C GLN A 93 0.91 13.93 -15.91
N THR A 94 1.43 13.48 -14.76
CA THR A 94 1.23 14.16 -13.48
C THR A 94 2.39 15.07 -13.08
N LYS A 95 3.51 15.03 -13.83
CA LYS A 95 4.77 15.72 -13.52
C LYS A 95 5.31 15.41 -12.11
N GLN A 96 4.88 14.30 -11.51
CA GLN A 96 5.33 13.86 -10.21
C GLN A 96 6.47 12.85 -10.35
N THR A 97 7.34 12.84 -9.35
CA THR A 97 8.44 11.90 -9.25
C THR A 97 8.21 10.91 -8.11
N ILE A 98 8.31 9.62 -8.41
CA ILE A 98 8.40 8.57 -7.40
C ILE A 98 9.87 8.13 -7.31
N ASP A 99 10.43 8.14 -6.11
CA ASP A 99 11.85 7.85 -5.90
C ASP A 99 12.26 6.48 -6.45
N LYS A 100 11.49 5.44 -6.11
CA LYS A 100 11.79 4.07 -6.51
C LYS A 100 10.57 3.15 -6.54
N MET A 101 10.64 2.15 -7.41
CA MET A 101 9.70 1.02 -7.45
C MET A 101 10.47 -0.27 -7.76
N GLU A 102 10.08 -1.35 -7.10
CA GLU A 102 10.66 -2.68 -7.29
C GLU A 102 9.62 -3.61 -7.94
N ILE A 103 10.04 -4.31 -9.00
CA ILE A 103 9.22 -5.32 -9.68
C ILE A 103 10.01 -6.62 -9.69
N GLY A 104 9.59 -7.59 -8.87
CA GLY A 104 10.25 -8.89 -8.77
C GLY A 104 9.87 -9.82 -9.92
N ALA A 105 10.79 -10.72 -10.29
CA ALA A 105 10.53 -11.79 -11.27
C ALA A 105 9.33 -12.70 -10.90
N TRP A 106 8.98 -12.75 -9.62
CA TRP A 106 7.87 -13.53 -9.08
C TRP A 106 6.51 -12.81 -9.17
N ASP A 107 6.48 -11.51 -9.50
CA ASP A 107 5.24 -10.70 -9.50
C ASP A 107 4.57 -10.66 -10.87
N LYS A 108 3.96 -11.80 -11.26
CA LYS A 108 3.29 -11.95 -12.57
C LYS A 108 2.22 -10.87 -12.83
N GLN A 109 1.49 -10.45 -11.79
CA GLN A 109 0.42 -9.44 -11.92
C GLN A 109 0.98 -8.06 -12.25
N LYS A 110 2.13 -7.68 -11.68
CA LYS A 110 2.79 -6.42 -12.05
C LYS A 110 3.42 -6.50 -13.43
N ILE A 111 4.06 -7.62 -13.78
CA ILE A 111 4.72 -7.81 -15.08
C ILE A 111 3.74 -7.60 -16.24
N GLN A 112 2.55 -8.22 -16.18
CA GLN A 112 1.51 -8.11 -17.22
C GLN A 112 0.93 -6.70 -17.43
N LYS A 113 1.23 -5.77 -16.52
CA LYS A 113 0.76 -4.38 -16.58
C LYS A 113 1.82 -3.42 -17.13
N ILE A 114 3.01 -3.93 -17.46
CA ILE A 114 4.13 -3.15 -17.99
C ILE A 114 4.09 -3.24 -19.51
N TYR A 115 4.11 -2.08 -20.16
CA TYR A 115 4.29 -1.98 -21.61
C TYR A 115 5.58 -1.23 -21.92
N ILE A 116 6.41 -1.79 -22.78
CA ILE A 116 7.65 -1.18 -23.28
C ILE A 116 7.54 -1.08 -24.80
N ASP A 117 7.73 0.12 -25.35
CA ASP A 117 7.63 0.37 -26.80
C ASP A 117 6.34 -0.22 -27.43
N GLY A 118 5.22 -0.17 -26.69
CA GLY A 118 3.91 -0.69 -27.12
C GLY A 118 3.68 -2.20 -26.90
N ASN A 119 4.71 -2.96 -26.54
CA ASN A 119 4.61 -4.41 -26.31
C ASN A 119 4.35 -4.74 -24.84
N ASN A 120 3.54 -5.78 -24.58
CA ASN A 120 3.32 -6.34 -23.25
C ASN A 120 4.15 -7.63 -23.07
N TYR A 121 4.48 -7.97 -21.84
CA TYR A 121 5.26 -9.15 -21.47
C TYR A 121 4.50 -9.99 -20.46
N SER A 122 4.34 -11.28 -20.77
CA SER A 122 3.67 -12.24 -19.88
C SER A 122 4.64 -12.94 -18.92
N THR A 123 5.92 -12.98 -19.26
CA THR A 123 6.97 -13.65 -18.49
C THR A 123 8.11 -12.71 -18.13
N TRP A 124 8.82 -13.02 -17.03
CA TRP A 124 10.01 -12.29 -16.63
C TRP A 124 11.11 -12.35 -17.68
N ASP A 125 11.29 -13.50 -18.32
CA ASP A 125 12.36 -13.69 -19.31
C ASP A 125 12.17 -12.82 -20.56
N ASP A 126 10.92 -12.67 -21.03
CA ASP A 126 10.61 -11.81 -22.16
C ASP A 126 10.80 -10.33 -21.81
N LEU A 127 10.34 -9.92 -20.64
CA LEU A 127 10.53 -8.56 -20.12
C LEU A 127 12.03 -8.25 -19.96
N LYS A 128 12.78 -9.18 -19.39
CA LYS A 128 14.23 -9.05 -19.18
C LYS A 128 14.98 -8.90 -20.50
N LYS A 129 14.64 -9.70 -21.52
CA LYS A 129 15.23 -9.59 -22.87
C LYS A 129 14.95 -8.22 -23.48
N ALA A 130 13.71 -7.73 -23.39
CA ALA A 130 13.34 -6.41 -23.90
C ALA A 130 14.11 -5.28 -23.21
N ILE A 131 14.20 -5.33 -21.87
CA ILE A 131 14.96 -4.37 -21.08
C ILE A 131 16.44 -4.41 -21.43
N GLN A 132 17.04 -5.60 -21.54
CA GLN A 132 18.45 -5.75 -21.91
C GLN A 132 18.74 -5.22 -23.32
N LYS A 133 17.81 -5.42 -24.27
CA LYS A 133 17.89 -4.85 -25.61
C LYS A 133 17.85 -3.32 -25.55
N HIS A 134 16.89 -2.74 -24.84
CA HIS A 134 16.76 -1.29 -24.69
C HIS A 134 17.99 -0.66 -24.02
N LEU A 135 18.49 -1.27 -22.94
CA LEU A 135 19.70 -0.81 -22.24
C LEU A 135 20.91 -0.72 -23.16
N LYS A 136 21.04 -1.64 -24.13
CA LYS A 136 22.12 -1.64 -25.12
C LYS A 136 21.94 -0.59 -26.22
N GLU A 137 20.70 -0.32 -26.63
CA GLU A 137 20.40 0.54 -27.79
C GLU A 137 20.16 2.02 -27.42
N LYS A 138 19.49 2.28 -26.29
CA LYS A 138 18.95 3.61 -25.91
C LYS A 138 19.38 4.08 -24.51
N GLY A 139 20.16 3.28 -23.79
CA GLY A 139 20.70 3.62 -22.46
C GLY A 139 19.75 3.37 -21.28
N GLU A 140 20.07 3.94 -20.13
CA GLU A 140 19.45 3.58 -18.83
C GLU A 140 18.06 4.17 -18.59
N LYS A 141 17.62 5.13 -19.40
CA LYS A 141 16.30 5.75 -19.29
C LYS A 141 15.32 5.00 -20.19
N LEU A 142 14.22 4.56 -19.61
CA LEU A 142 13.16 3.87 -20.32
C LEU A 142 11.81 4.51 -20.03
N SER A 143 11.06 4.78 -21.11
CA SER A 143 9.63 5.08 -21.04
C SER A 143 8.86 3.77 -21.03
N PHE A 144 8.00 3.57 -20.05
CA PHE A 144 7.11 2.41 -19.98
C PHE A 144 5.76 2.81 -19.43
N ARG A 145 4.72 2.10 -19.86
CA ARG A 145 3.36 2.33 -19.39
C ARG A 145 3.05 1.31 -18.30
N ILE A 146 2.66 1.78 -17.11
CA ILE A 146 2.12 0.95 -16.04
C ILE A 146 0.61 1.14 -16.01
N GLY A 147 -0.14 0.21 -16.58
CA GLY A 147 -1.59 0.36 -16.71
C GLY A 147 -1.98 1.54 -17.62
N ALA A 148 -2.57 2.59 -17.06
CA ALA A 148 -3.00 3.79 -17.82
C ALA A 148 -1.95 4.92 -17.83
N VAL A 149 -0.89 4.81 -17.02
CA VAL A 149 0.07 5.90 -16.80
C VAL A 149 1.36 5.61 -17.54
N GLU A 150 1.87 6.61 -18.26
CA GLU A 150 3.18 6.55 -18.90
C GLU A 150 4.23 7.21 -18.01
N VAL A 151 5.30 6.47 -17.72
CA VAL A 151 6.37 6.90 -16.82
C VAL A 151 7.71 6.74 -17.49
N GLN A 152 8.65 7.64 -17.16
CA GLN A 152 10.06 7.50 -17.47
C GLN A 152 10.81 7.13 -16.21
N ALA A 153 11.62 6.07 -16.23
CA ALA A 153 12.47 5.76 -15.10
C ALA A 153 13.86 5.31 -15.55
N LYS A 154 14.82 5.47 -14.64
CA LYS A 154 16.11 4.81 -14.74
C LYS A 154 15.94 3.36 -14.31
N ILE A 155 16.27 2.43 -15.22
CA ILE A 155 16.07 0.99 -15.00
C ILE A 155 17.39 0.31 -14.60
N GLN A 156 17.33 -0.59 -13.63
CA GLN A 156 18.46 -1.40 -13.21
C GLN A 156 17.97 -2.80 -12.83
N ILE A 157 18.61 -3.85 -13.37
CA ILE A 157 18.35 -5.22 -12.92
C ILE A 157 19.25 -5.50 -11.71
N GLU A 158 18.64 -5.85 -10.59
CA GLU A 158 19.34 -6.25 -9.39
C GLU A 158 19.07 -7.72 -9.07
N LYS A 159 20.04 -8.35 -8.39
CA LYS A 159 19.92 -9.72 -7.88
C LYS A 159 19.78 -9.64 -6.36
N ARG A 160 18.84 -10.40 -5.81
CA ARG A 160 18.51 -10.37 -4.39
C ARG A 160 18.38 -11.79 -3.85
N GLY A 161 18.91 -12.01 -2.65
CA GLY A 161 18.68 -13.23 -1.88
C GLY A 161 17.28 -13.26 -1.28
N MET A 162 16.55 -14.35 -1.47
CA MET A 162 15.18 -14.51 -1.01
C MET A 162 14.97 -15.89 -0.37
N LEU A 163 14.16 -15.95 0.68
CA LEU A 163 13.74 -17.20 1.34
C LEU A 163 12.30 -17.61 1.00
N GLY A 164 11.59 -16.81 0.18
CA GLY A 164 10.19 -17.04 -0.15
C GLY A 164 9.24 -16.86 1.05
N ILE A 165 9.63 -16.04 2.04
CA ILE A 165 8.81 -15.74 3.21
C ILE A 165 8.12 -14.40 2.99
N LEU A 166 6.80 -14.38 3.13
CA LEU A 166 6.04 -13.14 3.19
C LEU A 166 6.03 -12.63 4.63
N LEU A 167 6.57 -11.44 4.85
CA LEU A 167 6.70 -10.83 6.16
C LEU A 167 5.93 -9.52 6.23
N SER A 168 5.29 -9.26 7.36
CA SER A 168 4.88 -7.92 7.74
C SER A 168 5.80 -7.40 8.86
N GLU A 169 6.14 -6.12 8.80
CA GLU A 169 6.78 -5.44 9.93
C GLU A 169 5.68 -5.03 10.91
N GLY A 170 5.45 -5.85 11.93
CA GLY A 170 4.62 -5.47 13.08
C GLY A 170 5.35 -4.45 13.94
N LEU A 171 4.60 -3.46 14.45
CA LEU A 171 5.09 -2.55 15.48
C LEU A 171 5.20 -3.34 16.78
N GLN A 172 6.39 -3.40 17.39
CA GLN A 172 6.43 -3.67 18.82
C GLN A 172 6.10 -2.37 19.53
N ALA A 173 5.04 -2.38 20.34
CA ALA A 173 4.85 -1.37 21.38
C ALA A 173 6.05 -1.48 22.33
N GLU A 174 7.06 -0.65 22.09
CA GLU A 174 8.11 -0.41 23.05
C GLU A 174 7.43 0.15 24.31
N LYS A 175 7.82 -0.31 25.50
CA LYS A 175 7.40 0.34 26.74
C LYS A 175 7.96 1.76 26.70
N ALA A 176 7.14 2.71 26.28
CA ALA A 176 7.53 4.11 26.12
C ALA A 176 8.00 4.66 27.47
N ASN A 177 9.16 5.31 27.47
CA ASN A 177 9.59 6.11 28.61
C ASN A 177 8.89 7.47 28.50
N LEU A 178 7.91 7.68 29.38
CA LEU A 178 6.74 8.53 29.16
C LEU A 178 6.95 10.03 28.81
N PRO A 179 8.05 10.77 29.12
CA PRO A 179 8.07 12.20 28.81
C PRO A 179 8.52 12.55 27.38
N SER A 180 9.62 11.95 26.88
CA SER A 180 10.22 12.32 25.58
C SER A 180 9.54 11.69 24.38
N ASP A 181 8.85 10.56 24.59
CA ASP A 181 8.18 9.82 23.52
C ASP A 181 6.83 10.41 23.12
N LEU A 182 6.14 11.14 24.00
CA LEU A 182 4.81 11.69 23.68
C LEU A 182 4.85 12.81 22.65
N ILE A 183 5.79 13.76 22.77
CA ILE A 183 5.92 14.88 21.82
C ILE A 183 6.37 14.36 20.46
N SER A 184 7.34 13.43 20.44
CA SER A 184 7.83 12.85 19.20
C SER A 184 6.76 11.97 18.54
N SER A 185 5.99 11.20 19.31
CA SER A 185 4.85 10.41 18.82
C SER A 185 3.74 11.29 18.28
N PHE A 186 3.40 12.38 18.97
CA PHE A 186 2.41 13.34 18.47
C PHE A 186 2.85 13.97 17.15
N SER A 187 4.10 14.45 17.07
CA SER A 187 4.65 15.00 15.83
C SER A 187 4.62 13.98 14.68
N ARG A 188 4.94 12.71 14.96
CA ARG A 188 4.86 11.62 13.98
C ARG A 188 3.43 11.37 13.50
N THR A 189 2.48 11.24 14.42
CA THR A 189 1.07 11.04 14.09
C THR A 189 0.49 12.23 13.31
N TRP A 190 0.91 13.45 13.66
CA TRP A 190 0.53 14.67 12.94
C TRP A 190 1.04 14.67 11.50
N ASN A 191 2.32 14.34 11.30
CA ASN A 191 2.90 14.22 9.96
C ASN A 191 2.23 13.11 9.15
N GLN A 192 1.89 11.98 9.78
CA GLN A 192 1.17 10.89 9.17
C GLN A 192 -0.26 11.31 8.76
N ALA A 193 -0.96 12.07 9.60
CA ALA A 193 -2.27 12.60 9.30
C ALA A 193 -2.20 13.53 8.08
N ILE A 194 -1.25 14.48 8.07
CA ILE A 194 -1.02 15.38 6.93
C ILE A 194 -0.72 14.60 5.64
N PHE A 195 0.16 13.60 5.73
CA PHE A 195 0.51 12.76 4.58
C PHE A 195 -0.72 12.03 4.03
N THR A 196 -1.51 11.42 4.91
CA THR A 196 -2.73 10.70 4.56
C THR A 196 -3.72 11.66 3.89
N THR A 197 -3.95 12.83 4.49
CA THR A 197 -4.84 13.86 3.94
C THR A 197 -4.42 14.32 2.55
N LYS A 198 -3.13 14.67 2.36
CA LYS A 198 -2.62 15.07 1.04
C LYS A 198 -2.80 13.97 0.00
N SER A 199 -2.50 12.73 0.37
CA SER A 199 -2.62 11.58 -0.53
C SER A 199 -4.07 11.32 -0.92
N THR A 200 -5.00 11.41 0.02
CA THR A 200 -6.45 11.27 -0.23
C THR A 200 -6.94 12.36 -1.18
N LEU A 201 -6.58 13.63 -0.95
CA LEU A 201 -6.99 14.73 -1.81
C LEU A 201 -6.44 14.61 -3.23
N VAL A 202 -5.16 14.24 -3.38
CA VAL A 202 -4.55 13.96 -4.69
C VAL A 202 -5.24 12.79 -5.38
N GLY A 203 -5.57 11.73 -4.64
CA GLY A 203 -6.32 10.57 -5.17
C GLY A 203 -7.69 10.97 -5.69
N LEU A 204 -8.46 11.72 -4.91
CA LEU A 204 -9.78 12.23 -5.30
C LEU A 204 -9.70 13.11 -6.55
N TYR A 205 -8.72 14.03 -6.59
CA TYR A 205 -8.50 14.89 -7.75
C TYR A 205 -8.23 14.09 -9.02
N ARG A 206 -7.37 13.06 -8.94
CA ARG A 206 -7.04 12.21 -10.09
C ARG A 206 -8.20 11.33 -10.56
N ILE A 207 -9.10 10.96 -9.65
CA ILE A 207 -10.35 10.26 -9.99
C ILE A 207 -11.25 11.20 -10.81
N ILE A 208 -11.38 12.47 -10.38
CA ILE A 208 -12.17 13.49 -11.09
C ILE A 208 -11.56 13.79 -12.47
N GLU A 209 -10.23 13.84 -12.59
CA GLU A 209 -9.53 13.98 -13.87
C GLU A 209 -9.64 12.75 -14.79
N GLY A 210 -10.22 11.64 -14.33
CA GLY A 210 -10.33 10.39 -15.11
C GLY A 210 -9.02 9.62 -15.27
N LYS A 211 -7.93 10.06 -14.63
CA LYS A 211 -6.60 9.41 -14.68
C LYS A 211 -6.56 8.10 -13.88
N ILE A 212 -7.50 7.92 -12.97
CA ILE A 212 -7.63 6.74 -12.12
C ILE A 212 -9.07 6.22 -12.20
N SER A 213 -9.24 4.92 -12.44
CA SER A 213 -10.57 4.31 -12.49
C SER A 213 -11.26 4.35 -11.12
N PHE A 214 -12.38 5.07 -11.03
CA PHE A 214 -13.23 5.20 -9.85
C PHE A 214 -13.56 3.84 -9.19
N GLN A 215 -14.04 2.89 -9.98
CA GLN A 215 -14.49 1.57 -9.53
C GLN A 215 -13.38 0.72 -8.88
N LYS A 216 -12.12 0.94 -9.26
CA LYS A 216 -10.97 0.15 -8.76
C LYS A 216 -10.33 0.75 -7.51
N ASN A 217 -10.68 1.97 -7.15
CA ASN A 217 -10.02 2.76 -6.10
C ASN A 217 -10.96 3.18 -4.98
N ILE A 218 -12.25 2.85 -5.09
CA ILE A 218 -13.23 3.05 -4.05
C ILE A 218 -13.64 1.70 -3.51
N SER A 219 -13.36 1.47 -2.23
CA SER A 219 -13.85 0.33 -1.48
C SER A 219 -15.22 0.67 -0.93
N GLY A 220 -16.23 -0.15 -1.19
CA GLY A 220 -17.51 0.00 -0.55
C GLY A 220 -17.52 -0.53 0.90
N PRO A 221 -18.65 -0.38 1.61
CA PRO A 221 -18.77 -0.74 3.02
C PRO A 221 -18.46 -2.22 3.29
N VAL A 222 -18.83 -3.11 2.37
CA VAL A 222 -18.63 -4.56 2.52
C VAL A 222 -17.14 -4.89 2.40
N LYS A 223 -16.44 -4.34 1.40
CA LYS A 223 -14.98 -4.51 1.27
C LYS A 223 -14.23 -3.89 2.45
N ILE A 224 -14.65 -2.73 2.94
CA ILE A 224 -14.05 -2.10 4.14
C ILE A 224 -14.22 -3.01 5.36
N ALA A 225 -15.40 -3.58 5.56
CA ALA A 225 -15.64 -4.54 6.64
C ALA A 225 -14.75 -5.78 6.52
N ALA A 226 -14.57 -6.32 5.32
CA ALA A 226 -13.66 -7.44 5.07
C ALA A 226 -12.20 -7.10 5.38
N ILE A 227 -11.71 -5.93 4.94
CA ILE A 227 -10.35 -5.44 5.24
C ILE A 227 -10.18 -5.22 6.75
N ALA A 228 -11.21 -4.70 7.43
CA ALA A 228 -11.18 -4.53 8.88
C ALA A 228 -11.11 -5.87 9.60
N ALA A 229 -11.91 -6.86 9.19
CA ALA A 229 -11.86 -8.21 9.75
C ALA A 229 -10.52 -8.90 9.51
N GLU A 230 -9.91 -8.69 8.34
CA GLU A 230 -8.56 -9.17 8.03
C GLU A 230 -7.51 -8.47 8.90
N SER A 231 -7.61 -7.15 9.11
CA SER A 231 -6.65 -6.39 9.92
C SER A 231 -6.53 -6.89 11.36
N VAL A 232 -7.63 -7.37 11.97
CA VAL A 232 -7.61 -7.96 13.32
C VAL A 232 -6.74 -9.23 13.36
N LYS A 233 -6.72 -10.02 12.28
CA LYS A 233 -5.84 -11.20 12.16
C LYS A 233 -4.36 -10.82 12.09
N HIS A 234 -4.05 -9.61 11.62
CA HIS A 234 -2.69 -9.07 11.58
C HIS A 234 -2.26 -8.43 12.91
N GLY A 235 -3.18 -8.24 13.86
CA GLY A 235 -2.93 -7.69 15.19
C GLY A 235 -3.67 -6.38 15.46
N TRP A 236 -3.87 -6.05 16.73
CA TRP A 236 -4.62 -4.86 17.15
C TRP A 236 -4.01 -3.55 16.64
N ASP A 237 -2.69 -3.48 16.52
CA ASP A 237 -2.00 -2.28 16.03
C ASP A 237 -2.38 -1.96 14.56
N TYR A 238 -2.54 -3.01 13.73
CA TYR A 238 -2.99 -2.86 12.35
C TYR A 238 -4.45 -2.43 12.26
N TYR A 239 -5.29 -2.97 13.14
CA TYR A 239 -6.69 -2.57 13.24
C TYR A 239 -6.82 -1.08 13.60
N TRP A 240 -6.11 -0.62 14.63
CA TRP A 240 -6.14 0.80 15.04
C TRP A 240 -5.58 1.72 13.97
N PHE A 241 -4.52 1.30 13.27
CA PHE A 241 -3.98 2.05 12.15
C PHE A 241 -4.98 2.17 11.00
N LEU A 242 -5.63 1.07 10.61
CA LEU A 242 -6.68 1.07 9.58
C LEU A 242 -7.86 1.97 10.00
N LEU A 243 -8.30 1.85 11.25
CA LEU A 243 -9.39 2.66 11.78
C LEU A 243 -9.04 4.16 11.70
N ALA A 244 -7.82 4.54 12.11
CA ALA A 244 -7.34 5.92 12.00
C ALA A 244 -7.33 6.42 10.55
N GLN A 245 -6.92 5.60 9.58
CA GLN A 245 -6.96 5.95 8.16
C GLN A 245 -8.40 6.18 7.68
N ILE A 246 -9.33 5.28 8.03
CA ILE A 246 -10.75 5.41 7.66
C ILE A 246 -11.34 6.69 8.27
N THR A 247 -11.04 6.99 9.54
CA THR A 247 -11.51 8.20 10.21
C THR A 247 -11.00 9.47 9.52
N ILE A 248 -9.72 9.52 9.14
CA ILE A 248 -9.16 10.66 8.40
C ILE A 248 -9.84 10.82 7.05
N VAL A 249 -10.02 9.74 6.30
CA VAL A 249 -10.72 9.78 4.99
C VAL A 249 -12.15 10.25 5.16
N LEU A 250 -12.89 9.75 6.15
CA LEU A 250 -14.26 10.17 6.42
C LEU A 250 -14.32 11.65 6.82
N GLY A 251 -13.38 12.12 7.64
CA GLY A 251 -13.27 13.53 7.99
C GLY A 251 -13.02 14.43 6.77
N ILE A 252 -12.14 14.01 5.86
CA ILE A 252 -11.89 14.74 4.60
C ILE A 252 -13.15 14.78 3.74
N MET A 253 -13.84 13.63 3.59
CA MET A 253 -15.06 13.54 2.81
C MET A 253 -16.16 14.46 3.39
N ASN A 254 -16.29 14.55 4.71
CA ASN A 254 -17.25 15.42 5.37
C ASN A 254 -16.98 16.91 5.16
N ILE A 255 -15.73 17.32 4.92
CA ILE A 255 -15.36 18.73 4.64
C ILE A 255 -15.62 19.11 3.17
N LEU A 256 -15.85 18.14 2.28
CA LEU A 256 -16.14 18.43 0.87
C LEU A 256 -17.43 19.26 0.73
N PRO A 257 -17.52 20.15 -0.28
CA PRO A 257 -18.67 21.00 -0.53
C PRO A 257 -19.87 20.21 -1.11
N ILE A 258 -20.32 19.19 -0.39
CA ILE A 258 -21.42 18.31 -0.75
C ILE A 258 -22.61 18.67 0.17
N PRO A 259 -23.76 19.14 -0.36
CA PRO A 259 -24.89 19.69 0.41
C PRO A 259 -25.50 18.85 1.55
N VAL A 260 -25.22 17.55 1.60
CA VAL A 260 -25.71 16.63 2.64
C VAL A 260 -24.66 16.33 3.71
N LEU A 261 -23.41 16.77 3.50
CA LEU A 261 -22.30 16.65 4.42
C LEU A 261 -22.04 18.01 5.11
N ASP A 262 -21.26 17.99 6.19
CA ASP A 262 -20.92 19.18 6.98
C ASP A 262 -20.29 20.30 6.12
N GLY A 263 -19.47 19.94 5.13
CA GLY A 263 -18.85 20.87 4.17
C GLY A 263 -19.85 21.52 3.23
N GLY A 264 -21.02 20.92 2.99
CA GLY A 264 -22.14 21.54 2.30
C GLY A 264 -22.73 22.70 3.08
N HIS A 265 -22.86 22.55 4.40
CA HIS A 265 -23.29 23.65 5.27
C HIS A 265 -22.24 24.77 5.31
N ILE A 266 -20.95 24.41 5.39
CA ILE A 266 -19.86 25.38 5.30
C ILE A 266 -19.95 26.17 3.98
N LEU A 267 -20.23 25.49 2.86
CA LEU A 267 -20.44 26.13 1.56
C LEU A 267 -21.62 27.11 1.59
N PHE A 268 -22.77 26.70 2.13
CA PHE A 268 -23.94 27.58 2.19
C PHE A 268 -23.70 28.82 3.05
N TYR A 269 -23.05 28.66 4.21
CA TYR A 269 -22.71 29.78 5.08
C TYR A 269 -21.64 30.70 4.48
N THR A 270 -20.66 30.15 3.76
CA THR A 270 -19.67 30.98 3.05
C THR A 270 -20.31 31.77 1.91
N ILE A 271 -21.26 31.18 1.18
CA ILE A 271 -22.05 31.91 0.16
C ILE A 271 -22.89 33.01 0.81
N GLU A 272 -23.54 32.73 1.94
CA GLU A 272 -24.34 33.71 2.68
C GLU A 272 -23.49 34.87 3.22
N ALA A 273 -22.28 34.58 3.71
CA ALA A 273 -21.34 35.59 4.21
C ALA A 273 -20.80 36.53 3.11
N VAL A 274 -20.66 36.05 1.87
CA VAL A 274 -20.09 36.83 0.75
C VAL A 274 -21.18 37.47 -0.12
N TYR A 275 -22.37 36.87 -0.20
CA TYR A 275 -23.41 37.29 -1.14
C TYR A 275 -24.75 37.58 -0.48
N LYS A 276 -25.67 36.61 -0.48
CA LYS A 276 -27.04 36.76 0.02
C LYS A 276 -27.48 35.48 0.72
N PRO A 277 -28.37 35.58 1.72
CA PRO A 277 -28.90 34.42 2.42
C PRO A 277 -29.56 33.47 1.44
N VAL A 278 -29.13 32.21 1.48
CA VAL A 278 -29.74 31.14 0.68
C VAL A 278 -31.08 30.79 1.32
N PRO A 279 -32.22 30.86 0.58
CA PRO A 279 -33.51 30.53 1.16
C PRO A 279 -33.52 29.10 1.72
N LEU A 280 -34.04 28.92 2.93
CA LEU A 280 -34.11 27.61 3.60
C LEU A 280 -34.76 26.53 2.72
N LYS A 281 -35.81 26.90 1.97
CA LYS A 281 -36.49 26.00 1.01
C LYS A 281 -35.55 25.50 -0.09
N THR A 282 -34.69 26.36 -0.60
CA THR A 282 -33.69 26.02 -1.62
C THR A 282 -32.64 25.08 -1.05
N MET A 283 -32.12 25.37 0.15
CA MET A 283 -31.14 24.52 0.83
C MET A 283 -31.71 23.11 1.05
N MET A 284 -32.93 23.00 1.60
CA MET A 284 -33.61 21.72 1.82
C MET A 284 -33.83 20.93 0.52
N SER A 285 -34.25 21.60 -0.56
CA SER A 285 -34.41 20.94 -1.86
C SER A 285 -33.10 20.41 -2.42
N ILE A 286 -32.02 21.20 -2.38
CA ILE A 286 -30.70 20.79 -2.84
C ILE A 286 -30.19 19.61 -2.01
N THR A 287 -30.24 19.71 -0.68
CA THR A 287 -29.80 18.63 0.22
C THR A 287 -30.60 17.35 -0.01
N ARG A 288 -31.92 17.43 -0.24
CA ARG A 288 -32.76 16.25 -0.54
C ARG A 288 -32.35 15.57 -1.85
N ILE A 289 -32.09 16.34 -2.91
CA ILE A 289 -31.64 15.81 -4.20
C ILE A 289 -30.30 15.10 -4.01
N PHE A 290 -29.33 15.75 -3.36
CA PHE A 290 -28.01 15.17 -3.12
C PHE A 290 -28.06 13.94 -2.21
N MET A 291 -28.93 13.94 -1.20
CA MET A 291 -29.17 12.78 -0.34
C MET A 291 -29.67 11.59 -1.16
N LEU A 292 -30.64 11.80 -2.05
CA LEU A 292 -31.15 10.74 -2.93
C LEU A 292 -30.05 10.21 -3.84
N VAL A 293 -29.26 11.11 -4.45
CA VAL A 293 -28.10 10.74 -5.27
C VAL A 293 -27.09 9.90 -4.48
N LEU A 294 -26.74 10.31 -3.25
CA LEU A 294 -25.80 9.56 -2.42
C LEU A 294 -26.34 8.21 -1.97
N ILE A 295 -27.63 8.10 -1.63
CA ILE A 295 -28.25 6.81 -1.27
C ILE A 295 -28.23 5.88 -2.48
N THR A 296 -28.66 6.35 -3.65
CA THR A 296 -28.63 5.55 -4.88
C THR A 296 -27.20 5.12 -5.22
N PHE A 297 -26.24 6.03 -5.10
CA PHE A 297 -24.84 5.74 -5.32
C PHE A 297 -24.28 4.73 -4.30
N GLY A 298 -24.64 4.86 -3.02
CA GLY A 298 -24.26 3.93 -1.96
C GLY A 298 -24.80 2.52 -2.20
N LEU A 299 -26.08 2.41 -2.60
CA LEU A 299 -26.69 1.14 -3.00
C LEU A 299 -25.98 0.52 -4.19
N TYR A 300 -25.63 1.32 -5.20
CA TYR A 300 -24.85 0.85 -6.36
C TYR A 300 -23.47 0.29 -5.95
N VAL A 301 -22.76 0.99 -5.06
CA VAL A 301 -21.45 0.54 -4.54
C VAL A 301 -21.58 -0.76 -3.75
N ILE A 302 -22.61 -0.88 -2.90
CA ILE A 302 -22.88 -2.11 -2.13
C ILE A 302 -23.19 -3.27 -3.08
N PHE A 303 -24.03 -3.04 -4.10
CA PHE A 303 -24.35 -4.07 -5.10
C PHE A 303 -23.08 -4.55 -5.83
N GLN A 304 -22.21 -3.63 -6.24
CA GLN A 304 -20.93 -3.96 -6.86
C GLN A 304 -20.02 -4.75 -5.92
N ASP A 305 -19.92 -4.34 -4.66
CA ASP A 305 -19.11 -5.06 -3.67
C ASP A 305 -19.59 -6.49 -3.45
N ILE A 306 -20.92 -6.69 -3.35
CA ILE A 306 -21.51 -8.03 -3.21
C ILE A 306 -21.23 -8.85 -4.48
N ALA A 307 -21.43 -8.27 -5.66
CA ALA A 307 -21.15 -8.96 -6.91
C ALA A 307 -19.67 -9.39 -7.01
N ASP A 308 -18.74 -8.51 -6.65
CA ASP A 308 -17.30 -8.81 -6.63
C ASP A 308 -16.90 -9.88 -5.60
N VAL A 309 -17.67 -10.07 -4.53
CA VAL A 309 -17.40 -11.09 -3.50
C VAL A 309 -17.98 -12.44 -3.89
N PHE A 310 -19.15 -12.49 -4.53
CA PHE A 310 -19.84 -13.74 -4.88
C PHE A 310 -19.46 -14.31 -6.25
N PHE A 311 -19.10 -13.48 -7.23
CA PHE A 311 -18.82 -13.90 -8.61
C PHE A 311 -17.32 -13.96 -8.94
N ARG A 312 -16.48 -14.14 -7.93
CA ARG A 312 -15.01 -14.11 -8.06
C ARG A 312 -14.35 -15.39 -7.61
#